data_AF-A0A212EJ58-F1
#
_entry.id   AF-A0A212EJ58-F1
#
_cell.length_a   1.000
_cell.length_b   1.000
_cell.length_c   1.000
_cell.angle_alpha   90.00
_cell.angle_beta   90.00
_cell.angle_gamma   90.00
#
_symmetry.space_group_name_H-M   'P 1'
#
loop_
_entity.id
_entity.type
_entity.pdbx_description
1 polymer ?
#
loop_
_entity_poly.entity_id
_entity_poly.type
_entity_poly.pdbx_seq_one_letter_code
_entity_poly.pdbx_strand_id
1 'polypeptide(L)'
;MKKIGKADKALKLFQHAFALSPKHADILNHYGEFLEDTKKDVVKADQLYTLALSNYPDHTGAMVNRQRTASIVENLDREMLRKIDEKRDALLSIPENNAALCRAKKEAYFQHVYHTVAIEGNTMTLQQTRSILETKIAVAGKSIAEHNEILGLDAAMKYINSTLLYGLRDITMGDILEIHKRVLGHVDPIEGGQFRRTQVYVGGHIPPPPSDIPKLMNQFLEWMNSDDALELHPVRYAALAHYKLVYIHPFIDGNGRTSRLLMNLLLMRAGHPPAIVPKQHRHLYYQHLTTANQGDVRPFVRFIAQCTERTLNFYLWATSEYSPSVPAIGDPNILTGDGFEDEHL
;
A
#
# COMPACT_ATOMS: atom_id res chain seq x y z
N MET A 1 2.66 -37.75 9.97
CA MET A 1 3.29 -37.02 11.10
C MET A 1 4.82 -36.82 10.95
N LYS A 2 5.65 -37.86 10.73
CA LYS A 2 7.13 -37.70 10.59
C LYS A 2 7.62 -36.82 9.42
N LYS A 3 6.88 -36.74 8.29
CA LYS A 3 7.25 -35.89 7.13
C LYS A 3 6.96 -34.40 7.37
N ILE A 4 5.88 -34.07 8.07
CA ILE A 4 5.46 -32.68 8.36
C ILE A 4 6.50 -31.99 9.25
N GLY A 5 6.93 -32.64 10.35
CA GLY A 5 7.96 -32.09 11.23
C GLY A 5 9.37 -31.97 10.61
N LYS A 6 9.61 -32.55 9.42
CA LYS A 6 10.84 -32.32 8.65
C LYS A 6 10.73 -31.07 7.76
N ALA A 7 9.55 -30.80 7.21
CA ALA A 7 9.28 -29.61 6.40
C ALA A 7 9.43 -28.32 7.23
N ASP A 8 8.88 -28.28 8.46
CA ASP A 8 8.98 -27.08 9.30
C ASP A 8 10.41 -26.81 9.76
N LYS A 9 11.20 -27.86 10.00
CA LYS A 9 12.64 -27.73 10.27
C LYS A 9 13.39 -27.21 9.05
N ALA A 10 13.09 -27.74 7.86
CA ALA A 10 13.70 -27.26 6.61
C ALA A 10 13.36 -25.79 6.36
N LEU A 11 12.11 -25.37 6.59
CA LEU A 11 11.70 -23.97 6.47
C LEU A 11 12.54 -23.06 7.39
N LYS A 12 12.69 -23.42 8.66
CA LYS A 12 13.51 -22.64 9.62
C LYS A 12 14.97 -22.56 9.20
N LEU A 13 15.53 -23.64 8.65
CA LEU A 13 16.90 -23.65 8.13
C LEU A 13 17.05 -22.72 6.91
N PHE A 14 16.10 -22.74 5.98
CA PHE A 14 16.11 -21.82 4.85
C PHE A 14 15.95 -20.36 5.28
N GLN A 15 15.03 -20.07 6.21
CA GLN A 15 14.86 -18.73 6.78
C GLN A 15 16.14 -18.25 7.46
N HIS A 16 16.81 -19.11 8.23
CA HIS A 16 18.08 -18.77 8.89
C HIS A 16 19.21 -18.55 7.88
N ALA A 17 19.33 -19.41 6.87
CA ALA A 17 20.33 -19.27 5.81
C ALA A 17 20.12 -17.98 5.00
N PHE A 18 18.87 -17.65 4.67
CA PHE A 18 18.49 -16.40 4.02
C PHE A 18 18.81 -15.18 4.91
N ALA A 19 18.54 -15.24 6.21
CA ALA A 19 18.86 -14.14 7.13
C ALA A 19 20.37 -13.87 7.22
N LEU A 20 21.20 -14.92 7.17
CA LEU A 20 22.66 -14.79 7.20
C LEU A 20 23.24 -14.33 5.86
N SER A 21 22.67 -14.75 4.74
CA SER A 21 23.19 -14.45 3.40
C SER A 21 22.06 -14.19 2.39
N PRO A 22 21.37 -13.04 2.49
CA PRO A 22 20.12 -12.77 1.77
C PRO A 22 20.26 -12.61 0.27
N LYS A 23 21.49 -12.46 -0.23
CA LYS A 23 21.79 -12.29 -1.66
C LYS A 23 22.34 -13.55 -2.32
N HIS A 24 22.54 -14.65 -1.60
CA HIS A 24 23.18 -15.84 -2.15
C HIS A 24 22.25 -16.62 -3.10
N ALA A 25 22.65 -16.77 -4.36
CA ALA A 25 21.79 -17.35 -5.39
C ALA A 25 21.34 -18.79 -5.09
N ASP A 26 22.25 -19.69 -4.69
CA ASP A 26 21.87 -21.08 -4.39
C ASP A 26 20.88 -21.20 -3.23
N ILE A 27 21.05 -20.40 -2.17
CA ILE A 27 20.13 -20.38 -1.02
C ILE A 27 18.75 -19.93 -1.49
N LEU A 28 18.69 -18.86 -2.28
CA LEU A 28 17.44 -18.33 -2.83
C LEU A 28 16.75 -19.32 -3.76
N ASN A 29 17.51 -19.97 -4.66
CA ASN A 29 16.98 -20.96 -5.59
C ASN A 29 16.43 -22.18 -4.86
N HIS A 30 17.22 -22.81 -3.98
CA HIS A 30 16.76 -23.99 -3.26
C HIS A 30 15.64 -23.69 -2.27
N TYR A 31 15.61 -22.47 -1.72
CA TYR A 31 14.48 -22.05 -0.90
C TYR A 31 13.21 -21.89 -1.75
N GLY A 32 13.32 -21.32 -2.95
CA GLY A 32 12.21 -21.26 -3.90
C GLY A 32 11.67 -22.65 -4.25
N GLU A 33 12.56 -23.59 -4.59
CA GLU A 33 12.18 -24.97 -4.94
C GLU A 33 11.43 -25.65 -3.78
N PHE A 34 11.91 -25.45 -2.56
CA PHE A 34 11.25 -25.94 -1.36
C PHE A 34 9.83 -25.37 -1.18
N LEU A 35 9.64 -24.06 -1.42
CA LEU A 35 8.34 -23.41 -1.31
C LEU A 35 7.35 -23.91 -2.37
N GLU A 36 7.80 -24.13 -3.61
CA GLU A 36 6.96 -24.70 -4.66
C GLU A 36 6.55 -26.13 -4.34
N ASP A 37 7.50 -26.99 -3.99
CA ASP A 37 7.25 -28.41 -3.84
C ASP A 37 6.46 -28.71 -2.56
N THR A 38 6.84 -28.08 -1.45
CA THR A 38 6.36 -28.42 -0.12
C THR A 38 5.24 -27.52 0.36
N LYS A 39 5.34 -26.20 0.13
CA LYS A 39 4.37 -25.22 0.63
C LYS A 39 3.34 -24.79 -0.42
N LYS A 40 3.54 -25.17 -1.69
CA LYS A 40 2.69 -24.77 -2.83
C LYS A 40 2.58 -23.24 -3.00
N ASP A 41 3.58 -22.51 -2.51
CA ASP A 41 3.66 -21.05 -2.61
C ASP A 41 4.52 -20.66 -3.81
N VAL A 42 3.92 -20.72 -5.00
CA VAL A 42 4.57 -20.40 -6.27
C VAL A 42 4.91 -18.91 -6.36
N VAL A 43 4.14 -18.04 -5.70
CA VAL A 43 4.35 -16.59 -5.72
C VAL A 43 5.61 -16.21 -4.97
N LYS A 44 5.81 -16.76 -3.76
CA LYS A 44 7.03 -16.51 -2.97
C LYS A 44 8.24 -17.19 -3.59
N ALA A 45 8.07 -18.36 -4.21
CA ALA A 45 9.15 -19.00 -4.95
C ALA A 45 9.62 -18.16 -6.15
N ASP A 46 8.71 -17.65 -6.98
CA ASP A 46 9.04 -16.76 -8.11
C ASP A 46 9.76 -15.49 -7.67
N GLN A 47 9.39 -14.94 -6.52
CA GLN A 47 10.09 -13.80 -5.91
C GLN A 47 11.53 -14.16 -5.53
N LEU A 48 11.76 -15.33 -4.94
CA LEU A 48 13.11 -15.78 -4.59
C LEU A 48 13.97 -16.03 -5.84
N TYR A 49 13.42 -16.62 -6.90
CA TYR A 49 14.15 -16.77 -8.17
C TYR A 49 14.46 -15.43 -8.82
N THR A 50 13.51 -14.49 -8.79
CA THR A 50 13.73 -13.13 -9.29
C THR A 50 14.82 -12.43 -8.50
N LEU A 51 14.81 -12.55 -7.18
CA LEU A 51 15.86 -12.00 -6.32
C LEU A 51 17.22 -12.66 -6.58
N ALA A 52 17.26 -13.97 -6.81
CA ALA A 52 18.49 -14.67 -7.17
C ALA A 52 19.10 -14.11 -8.46
N LEU A 53 18.28 -13.92 -9.51
CA LEU A 53 18.72 -13.39 -10.80
C LEU A 53 19.08 -11.91 -10.76
N SER A 54 18.43 -11.10 -9.92
CA SER A 54 18.84 -9.71 -9.70
C SER A 54 20.25 -9.59 -9.12
N ASN A 55 20.70 -10.57 -8.35
CA ASN A 55 22.06 -10.60 -7.79
C ASN A 55 23.05 -11.38 -8.68
N TYR A 56 22.60 -12.46 -9.32
CA TYR A 56 23.41 -13.36 -10.15
C TYR A 56 22.63 -13.72 -11.45
N PRO A 57 22.73 -12.88 -12.49
CA PRO A 57 21.94 -13.03 -13.72
C PRO A 57 22.14 -14.36 -14.46
N ASP A 58 23.35 -14.95 -14.37
CA ASP A 58 23.73 -16.17 -15.10
C ASP A 58 23.41 -17.46 -14.33
N HIS A 59 22.68 -17.38 -13.22
CA HIS A 59 22.37 -18.55 -12.40
C HIS A 59 21.31 -19.45 -13.08
N THR A 60 21.77 -20.54 -13.68
CA THR A 60 20.96 -21.44 -14.52
C THR A 60 19.71 -22.02 -13.86
N GLY A 61 19.81 -22.49 -12.60
CA GLY A 61 18.67 -23.06 -11.87
C GLY A 61 17.52 -22.05 -11.70
N ALA A 62 17.84 -20.89 -11.13
CA ALA A 62 16.91 -19.77 -10.98
C ALA A 62 16.32 -19.28 -12.33
N MET A 63 17.10 -19.27 -13.42
CA MET A 63 16.58 -18.92 -14.76
C MET A 63 15.48 -19.89 -15.21
N VAL A 64 15.76 -21.20 -15.15
CA VAL A 64 14.81 -22.24 -15.58
C VAL A 64 13.56 -22.24 -14.70
N ASN A 65 13.75 -22.15 -13.37
CA ASN A 65 12.64 -22.10 -12.43
C ASN A 65 11.77 -20.86 -12.64
N ARG A 66 12.38 -19.66 -12.79
CA ARG A 66 11.64 -18.42 -13.07
C ARG A 66 10.89 -18.47 -14.40
N GLN A 67 11.48 -19.03 -15.45
CA GLN A 67 10.81 -19.16 -16.75
C GLN A 67 9.52 -19.97 -16.64
N ARG A 68 9.51 -21.00 -15.77
CA ARG A 68 8.32 -21.82 -15.49
C ARG A 68 7.32 -21.10 -14.59
N THR A 69 7.75 -20.42 -13.54
CA THR A 69 6.85 -19.78 -12.57
C THR A 69 6.25 -18.48 -13.06
N ALA A 70 6.93 -17.74 -13.95
CA ALA A 70 6.52 -16.41 -14.38
C ALA A 70 5.09 -16.36 -14.94
N SER A 71 4.74 -17.27 -15.86
CA SER A 71 3.39 -17.31 -16.47
C SER A 71 2.31 -17.72 -15.47
N ILE A 72 2.63 -18.62 -14.53
CA ILE A 72 1.72 -19.05 -13.47
C ILE A 72 1.41 -17.86 -12.56
N VAL A 73 2.45 -17.15 -12.10
CA VAL A 73 2.32 -15.99 -11.23
C VAL A 73 1.59 -14.85 -11.92
N GLU A 74 1.85 -14.60 -13.21
CA GLU A 74 1.12 -13.59 -13.97
C GLU A 74 -0.38 -13.90 -14.05
N ASN A 75 -0.74 -15.17 -14.28
CA ASN A 75 -2.14 -15.59 -14.30
C ASN A 75 -2.80 -15.45 -12.91
N LEU A 76 -2.08 -15.77 -11.83
CA LEU A 76 -2.58 -15.58 -10.46
C LEU A 76 -2.81 -14.10 -10.14
N ASP A 77 -1.88 -13.23 -10.54
CA ASP A 77 -2.00 -11.78 -10.34
C ASP A 77 -3.19 -11.22 -11.14
N ARG A 78 -3.36 -11.67 -12.38
CA ARG A 78 -4.50 -11.28 -13.23
C ARG A 78 -5.83 -11.70 -12.62
N GLU A 79 -5.90 -12.92 -12.10
CA GLU A 79 -7.11 -13.45 -11.45
C GLU A 79 -7.44 -12.69 -10.16
N MET A 80 -6.43 -12.34 -9.35
CA MET A 80 -6.61 -11.50 -8.17
C MET A 80 -7.21 -10.13 -8.53
N LEU A 81 -6.67 -9.47 -9.57
CA LEU A 81 -7.18 -8.18 -10.03
C LEU A 81 -8.61 -8.29 -10.58
N ARG A 82 -8.91 -9.35 -11.35
CA ARG A 82 -10.26 -9.64 -11.85
C ARG A 82 -11.30 -9.77 -10.73
N LYS A 83 -10.96 -10.46 -9.64
CA LYS A 83 -11.84 -10.58 -8.45
C LYS A 83 -12.09 -9.23 -7.77
N ILE A 84 -11.11 -8.34 -7.78
CA ILE A 84 -11.24 -6.99 -7.24
C ILE A 84 -12.21 -6.17 -8.09
N ASP A 85 -12.16 -6.30 -9.42
CA ASP A 85 -13.10 -5.66 -10.33
C ASP A 85 -14.54 -6.13 -10.10
N GLU A 86 -14.76 -7.45 -9.98
CA GLU A 86 -16.09 -8.01 -9.67
C GLU A 86 -16.67 -7.43 -8.38
N LYS A 87 -15.85 -7.30 -7.34
CA LYS A 87 -16.25 -6.70 -6.05
C LYS A 87 -16.51 -5.19 -6.16
N ARG A 88 -15.70 -4.48 -6.95
CA ARG A 88 -15.92 -3.05 -7.25
C ARG A 88 -17.28 -2.88 -7.91
N ASP A 89 -17.55 -3.65 -8.95
CA ASP A 89 -18.79 -3.54 -9.73
C ASP A 89 -20.02 -3.88 -8.88
N ALA A 90 -19.89 -4.89 -8.00
CA ALA A 90 -20.92 -5.19 -7.00
C ALA A 90 -21.15 -4.00 -6.04
N LEU A 91 -20.10 -3.33 -5.58
CA LEU A 91 -20.22 -2.17 -4.70
C LEU A 91 -20.87 -0.97 -5.43
N LEU A 92 -20.49 -0.73 -6.68
CA LEU A 92 -21.06 0.34 -7.52
C LEU A 92 -22.54 0.10 -7.84
N SER A 93 -23.01 -1.15 -7.81
CA SER A 93 -24.44 -1.46 -7.99
C SER A 93 -25.32 -1.02 -6.82
N ILE A 94 -24.74 -0.77 -5.65
CA ILE A 94 -25.48 -0.33 -4.46
C ILE A 94 -25.81 1.16 -4.56
N PRO A 95 -27.09 1.57 -4.37
CA PRO A 95 -27.48 2.97 -4.44
C PRO A 95 -26.68 3.87 -3.49
N GLU A 96 -26.23 5.03 -3.95
CA GLU A 96 -25.42 5.96 -3.15
C GLU A 96 -26.13 6.47 -1.89
N ASN A 97 -27.46 6.52 -1.92
CA ASN A 97 -28.30 6.93 -0.79
C ASN A 97 -28.56 5.80 0.23
N ASN A 98 -27.99 4.60 0.02
CA ASN A 98 -28.10 3.51 0.98
C ASN A 98 -27.50 3.93 2.34
N ALA A 99 -28.31 3.90 3.40
CA ALA A 99 -27.90 4.38 4.71
C ALA A 99 -26.73 3.57 5.32
N ALA A 100 -26.65 2.27 5.03
CA ALA A 100 -25.55 1.43 5.49
C ALA A 100 -24.25 1.77 4.76
N LEU A 101 -24.32 2.01 3.44
CA LEU A 101 -23.18 2.47 2.65
C LEU A 101 -22.66 3.83 3.13
N CYS A 102 -23.56 4.79 3.39
CA CYS A 102 -23.19 6.09 3.95
C CYS A 102 -22.48 5.96 5.31
N ARG A 103 -22.98 5.09 6.18
CA ARG A 103 -22.35 4.81 7.48
C ARG A 103 -20.98 4.15 7.31
N ALA A 104 -20.84 3.18 6.42
CA ALA A 104 -19.58 2.51 6.12
C ALA A 104 -18.55 3.50 5.54
N LYS A 105 -18.96 4.41 4.64
CA LYS A 105 -18.09 5.47 4.10
C LYS A 105 -17.58 6.39 5.22
N LYS A 106 -18.44 6.78 6.16
CA LYS A 106 -18.05 7.59 7.32
C LYS A 106 -17.06 6.85 8.23
N GLU A 107 -17.28 5.57 8.51
CA GLU A 107 -16.36 4.77 9.32
C GLU A 107 -15.00 4.60 8.64
N ALA A 108 -14.99 4.22 7.36
CA ALA A 108 -13.77 4.07 6.57
C ALA A 108 -12.95 5.36 6.50
N TYR A 109 -13.61 6.53 6.48
CA TYR A 109 -12.92 7.82 6.55
C TYR A 109 -12.06 7.95 7.82
N PHE A 110 -12.62 7.64 9.00
CA PHE A 110 -11.88 7.70 10.25
C PHE A 110 -10.76 6.67 10.31
N GLN A 111 -11.02 5.44 9.82
CA GLN A 111 -10.03 4.38 9.74
C GLN A 111 -8.85 4.78 8.85
N HIS A 112 -9.13 5.37 7.70
CA HIS A 112 -8.10 5.85 6.77
C HIS A 112 -7.20 6.88 7.44
N VAL A 113 -7.78 7.90 8.10
CA VAL A 113 -7.02 8.94 8.79
C VAL A 113 -6.15 8.33 9.89
N TYR A 114 -6.74 7.50 10.76
CA TYR A 114 -6.03 6.84 11.86
C TYR A 114 -4.85 6.00 11.36
N HIS A 115 -5.08 5.12 10.38
CA HIS A 115 -4.06 4.19 9.92
C HIS A 115 -2.91 4.90 9.20
N THR A 116 -3.20 5.91 8.37
CA THR A 116 -2.14 6.60 7.62
C THR A 116 -1.23 7.43 8.52
N VAL A 117 -1.73 8.07 9.57
CA VAL A 117 -0.87 8.80 10.53
C VAL A 117 -0.15 7.84 11.47
N ALA A 118 -0.80 6.73 11.87
CA ALA A 118 -0.18 5.74 12.74
C ALA A 118 0.99 4.99 12.08
N ILE A 119 0.98 4.81 10.75
CA ILE A 119 2.13 4.26 10.00
C ILE A 119 3.37 5.14 10.16
N GLU A 120 3.18 6.46 10.26
CA GLU A 120 4.26 7.44 10.45
C GLU A 120 4.66 7.62 11.93
N GLY A 121 4.01 6.92 12.86
CA GLY A 121 4.35 6.91 14.29
C GLY A 121 3.43 7.73 15.20
N ASN A 122 2.35 8.31 14.67
CA ASN A 122 1.34 8.97 15.48
C ASN A 122 0.72 7.98 16.49
N THR A 123 0.63 8.39 17.76
CA THR A 123 0.25 7.54 18.89
C THR A 123 -1.22 7.66 19.30
N MET A 124 -2.01 8.44 18.56
CA MET A 124 -3.44 8.57 18.83
C MET A 124 -4.18 7.26 18.61
N THR A 125 -5.20 7.00 19.42
CA THR A 125 -6.12 5.88 19.17
C THR A 125 -7.12 6.26 18.07
N LEU A 126 -7.80 5.25 17.51
CA LEU A 126 -8.89 5.49 16.56
C LEU A 126 -10.01 6.35 17.18
N GLN A 127 -10.37 6.11 18.45
CA GLN A 127 -11.40 6.89 19.13
C GLN A 127 -10.99 8.36 19.34
N GLN A 128 -9.72 8.60 19.70
CA GLN A 128 -9.17 9.96 19.81
C GLN A 128 -9.17 10.66 18.45
N THR A 129 -8.72 9.95 17.40
CA THR A 129 -8.72 10.46 16.01
C THR A 129 -10.13 10.83 15.57
N ARG A 130 -11.12 9.96 15.81
CA ARG A 130 -12.54 10.24 15.53
C ARG A 130 -13.03 11.47 16.27
N SER A 131 -12.78 11.56 17.57
CA SER A 131 -13.21 12.69 18.40
C SER A 131 -12.68 14.02 17.85
N ILE A 132 -11.40 14.08 17.46
CA ILE A 132 -10.78 15.28 16.87
C ILE A 132 -11.46 15.63 15.55
N LEU A 133 -11.73 14.65 14.69
CA LEU A 133 -12.32 14.91 13.37
C LEU A 133 -13.76 15.41 13.47
N GLU A 134 -14.54 14.90 14.43
CA GLU A 134 -15.94 15.26 14.63
C GLU A 134 -16.13 16.54 15.44
N THR A 135 -15.42 16.69 16.56
CA THR A 135 -15.64 17.78 17.52
C THR A 135 -14.65 18.93 17.38
N LYS A 136 -13.50 18.69 16.74
CA LYS A 136 -12.35 19.61 16.71
C LYS A 136 -11.80 19.97 18.09
N ILE A 137 -12.11 19.18 19.12
CA ILE A 137 -11.61 19.36 20.49
C ILE A 137 -10.28 18.61 20.65
N ALA A 138 -9.32 19.26 21.30
CA ALA A 138 -8.03 18.67 21.61
C ALA A 138 -8.12 17.57 22.68
N VAL A 139 -7.32 16.53 22.52
CA VAL A 139 -7.17 15.41 23.45
C VAL A 139 -6.02 15.70 24.41
N ALA A 140 -6.33 15.75 25.71
CA ALA A 140 -5.34 16.00 26.75
C ALA A 140 -4.23 14.93 26.75
N GLY A 141 -2.99 15.35 27.01
CA GLY A 141 -1.83 14.46 27.12
C GLY A 141 -1.25 13.94 25.79
N LYS A 142 -1.74 14.45 24.64
CA LYS A 142 -1.18 14.17 23.31
C LYS A 142 -0.51 15.40 22.72
N SER A 143 0.46 15.20 21.83
CA SER A 143 1.21 16.32 21.25
C SER A 143 0.35 17.13 20.27
N ILE A 144 0.60 18.43 20.18
CA ILE A 144 -0.09 19.31 19.21
C ILE A 144 0.24 18.86 17.77
N ALA A 145 1.48 18.43 17.53
CA ALA A 145 1.89 17.89 16.23
C ALA A 145 0.99 16.73 15.79
N GLU A 146 0.74 15.74 16.65
CA GLU A 146 -0.14 14.61 16.33
C GLU A 146 -1.59 15.03 16.00
N HIS A 147 -2.12 16.07 16.65
CA HIS A 147 -3.43 16.64 16.31
C HIS A 147 -3.39 17.28 14.93
N ASN A 148 -2.35 18.07 14.66
CA ASN A 148 -2.16 18.81 13.43
C ASN A 148 -1.97 17.87 12.23
N GLU A 149 -1.33 16.72 12.41
CA GLU A 149 -1.24 15.68 11.37
C GLU A 149 -2.62 15.14 10.98
N ILE A 150 -3.47 14.86 11.97
CA ILE A 150 -4.84 14.36 11.75
C ILE A 150 -5.66 15.42 11.01
N LEU A 151 -5.57 16.69 11.44
CA LEU A 151 -6.28 17.81 10.82
C LEU A 151 -5.75 18.13 9.40
N GLY A 152 -4.45 18.03 9.18
CA GLY A 152 -3.83 18.21 7.86
C GLY A 152 -4.30 17.16 6.87
N LEU A 153 -4.35 15.89 7.30
CA LEU A 153 -4.88 14.82 6.46
C LEU A 153 -6.39 14.95 6.20
N ASP A 154 -7.19 15.35 7.20
CA ASP A 154 -8.62 15.68 7.04
C ASP A 154 -8.82 16.76 5.96
N ALA A 155 -8.02 17.83 6.03
CA ALA A 155 -8.06 18.90 5.05
C ALA A 155 -7.68 18.41 3.64
N ALA A 156 -6.65 17.57 3.53
CA ALA A 156 -6.21 17.01 2.25
C ALA A 156 -7.26 16.09 1.62
N MET A 157 -7.88 15.21 2.41
CA MET A 157 -8.95 14.32 1.92
C MET A 157 -10.19 15.10 1.47
N LYS A 158 -10.58 16.14 2.21
CA LYS A 158 -11.69 17.02 1.81
C LYS A 158 -11.41 17.72 0.46
N TYR A 159 -10.19 18.20 0.27
CA TYR A 159 -9.77 18.81 -0.99
C TYR A 159 -9.80 17.83 -2.17
N ILE A 160 -9.29 16.61 -1.96
CA ILE A 160 -9.34 15.54 -2.96
C ILE A 160 -10.79 15.27 -3.39
N ASN A 161 -11.68 15.07 -2.41
CA ASN A 161 -13.08 14.73 -2.67
C ASN A 161 -13.86 15.87 -3.35
N SER A 162 -13.58 17.13 -2.99
CA SER A 162 -14.31 18.28 -3.53
C SER A 162 -13.76 18.79 -4.87
N THR A 163 -12.46 18.66 -5.10
CA THR A 163 -11.77 19.36 -6.19
C THR A 163 -11.15 18.42 -7.23
N LEU A 164 -10.58 17.29 -6.79
CA LEU A 164 -9.78 16.44 -7.67
C LEU A 164 -10.53 15.20 -8.17
N LEU A 165 -11.52 14.73 -7.43
CA LEU A 165 -12.20 13.46 -7.72
C LEU A 165 -12.99 13.49 -9.04
N TYR A 166 -13.75 14.55 -9.29
CA TYR A 166 -14.64 14.67 -10.46
C TYR A 166 -14.02 15.42 -11.64
N GLY A 167 -12.73 15.79 -11.55
CA GLY A 167 -12.03 16.45 -12.64
C GLY A 167 -11.64 15.45 -13.72
N LEU A 168 -12.12 15.65 -14.95
CA LEU A 168 -11.69 14.95 -16.17
C LEU A 168 -10.25 15.32 -16.61
N ARG A 169 -9.51 16.04 -15.77
CA ARG A 169 -8.19 16.59 -16.09
C ARG A 169 -7.07 15.72 -15.55
N ASP A 170 -5.97 15.74 -16.29
CA ASP A 170 -4.67 15.20 -15.92
C ASP A 170 -4.27 15.61 -14.51
N ILE A 171 -3.53 14.73 -13.83
CA ILE A 171 -2.92 15.08 -12.56
C ILE A 171 -1.75 16.02 -12.86
N THR A 172 -1.77 17.20 -12.25
CA THR A 172 -0.73 18.21 -12.43
C THR A 172 0.23 18.25 -11.24
N MET A 173 1.40 18.88 -11.45
CA MET A 173 2.31 19.19 -10.34
C MET A 173 1.60 19.97 -9.22
N GLY A 174 0.79 20.95 -9.62
CA GLY A 174 0.03 21.79 -8.69
C GLY A 174 -0.88 20.96 -7.79
N ASP A 175 -1.54 19.93 -8.33
CA ASP A 175 -2.42 19.05 -7.54
C ASP A 175 -1.63 18.30 -6.46
N ILE A 176 -0.44 17.76 -6.78
CA ILE A 176 0.42 17.06 -5.81
C ILE A 176 0.92 18.02 -4.73
N LEU A 177 1.40 19.21 -5.11
CA LEU A 177 1.86 20.22 -4.16
C LEU A 177 0.73 20.70 -3.25
N GLU A 178 -0.49 20.84 -3.78
CA GLU A 178 -1.66 21.32 -3.04
C GLU A 178 -2.22 20.26 -2.06
N ILE A 179 -2.11 18.97 -2.41
CA ILE A 179 -2.30 17.84 -1.47
C ILE A 179 -1.26 17.94 -0.35
N HIS A 180 0.04 17.99 -0.70
CA HIS A 180 1.12 18.03 0.29
C HIS A 180 1.04 19.25 1.22
N LYS A 181 0.68 20.41 0.67
CA LYS A 181 0.46 21.65 1.43
C LYS A 181 -0.61 21.47 2.52
N ARG A 182 -1.68 20.72 2.26
CA ARG A 182 -2.69 20.42 3.29
C ARG A 182 -2.20 19.39 4.30
N VAL A 183 -1.51 18.36 3.83
CA VAL A 183 -0.94 17.31 4.68
C VAL A 183 -0.02 17.92 5.75
N LEU A 184 0.89 18.81 5.36
CA LEU A 184 1.80 19.48 6.32
C LEU A 184 1.32 20.82 6.83
N GLY A 185 0.28 21.44 6.27
CA GLY A 185 -0.05 22.84 6.54
C GLY A 185 -0.33 23.19 8.00
N HIS A 186 -0.72 22.23 8.83
CA HIS A 186 -0.89 22.44 10.28
C HIS A 186 0.36 22.07 11.10
N VAL A 187 1.28 21.29 10.55
CA VAL A 187 2.50 20.80 11.23
C VAL A 187 3.69 21.69 10.89
N ASP A 188 3.93 21.88 9.60
CA ASP A 188 4.99 22.72 9.04
C ASP A 188 4.45 23.50 7.83
N PRO A 189 3.84 24.68 8.05
CA PRO A 189 3.29 25.50 6.97
C PRO A 189 4.35 26.10 6.03
N ILE A 190 5.63 26.13 6.43
CA ILE A 190 6.72 26.70 5.64
C ILE A 190 7.14 25.70 4.55
N GLU A 191 7.25 24.42 4.93
CA GLU A 191 7.66 23.34 4.03
C GLU A 191 6.47 22.71 3.27
N GLY A 192 5.24 22.97 3.72
CA GLY A 192 4.01 22.52 3.07
C GLY A 192 3.92 22.95 1.61
N GLY A 193 3.85 21.96 0.71
CA GLY A 193 3.76 22.18 -0.74
C GLY A 193 5.05 22.65 -1.40
N GLN A 194 6.21 22.53 -0.73
CA GLN A 194 7.52 22.88 -1.27
C GLN A 194 8.40 21.64 -1.42
N PHE A 195 9.19 21.57 -2.48
CA PHE A 195 10.21 20.52 -2.60
C PHE A 195 11.33 20.73 -1.58
N ARG A 196 11.87 19.61 -1.08
CA ARG A 196 13.02 19.66 -0.17
C ARG A 196 14.23 20.24 -0.88
N ARG A 197 15.05 20.95 -0.09
CA ARG A 197 16.29 21.60 -0.56
C ARG A 197 17.55 20.88 -0.10
N THR A 198 17.38 19.88 0.77
CA THR A 198 18.46 19.12 1.40
C THR A 198 18.31 17.64 1.11
N GLN A 199 19.44 16.92 1.17
CA GLN A 199 19.41 15.47 1.05
C GLN A 199 18.91 14.83 2.34
N VAL A 200 18.16 13.73 2.21
CA VAL A 200 17.58 12.98 3.33
C VAL A 200 17.93 11.49 3.23
N TYR A 201 17.73 10.75 4.32
CA TYR A 201 17.96 9.31 4.40
C TYR A 201 16.71 8.64 4.98
N VAL A 202 16.14 7.69 4.25
CA VAL A 202 14.82 7.12 4.57
C VAL A 202 14.97 5.62 4.77
N GLY A 203 15.28 5.22 6.00
CA GLY A 203 15.62 3.84 6.33
C GLY A 203 16.85 3.38 5.52
N GLY A 204 16.67 2.38 4.65
CA GLY A 204 17.72 1.87 3.76
C GLY A 204 17.76 2.52 2.37
N HIS A 205 16.96 3.55 2.10
CA HIS A 205 16.89 4.23 0.80
C HIS A 205 17.53 5.62 0.85
N ILE A 206 18.34 5.92 -0.16
CA ILE A 206 18.89 7.26 -0.41
C ILE A 206 18.15 7.81 -1.63
N PRO A 207 17.19 8.72 -1.45
CA PRO A 207 16.46 9.29 -2.58
C PRO A 207 17.36 10.18 -3.46
N PRO A 208 16.91 10.49 -4.69
CA PRO A 208 17.62 11.39 -5.61
C PRO A 208 18.03 12.71 -4.96
N PRO A 209 19.12 13.38 -5.40
CA PRO A 209 19.50 14.67 -4.83
C PRO A 209 18.43 15.75 -5.12
N PRO A 210 18.33 16.81 -4.28
CA PRO A 210 17.34 17.88 -4.48
C PRO A 210 17.33 18.53 -5.86
N SER A 211 18.51 18.62 -6.50
CA SER A 211 18.66 19.16 -7.87
C SER A 211 17.86 18.40 -8.92
N ASP A 212 17.63 17.10 -8.70
CA ASP A 212 17.02 16.21 -9.68
C ASP A 212 15.50 16.11 -9.49
N ILE A 213 14.97 16.53 -8.34
CA ILE A 213 13.55 16.43 -7.98
C ILE A 213 12.65 17.06 -9.06
N PRO A 214 12.89 18.30 -9.54
CA PRO A 214 12.00 18.91 -10.53
C PRO A 214 11.89 18.08 -11.81
N LYS A 215 13.03 17.56 -12.30
CA LYS A 215 13.08 16.71 -13.49
C LYS A 215 12.35 15.39 -13.26
N LEU A 216 12.63 14.71 -12.16
CA LEU A 216 12.03 13.41 -11.84
C LEU A 216 10.53 13.52 -11.60
N MET A 217 10.07 14.60 -10.97
CA MET A 217 8.64 14.85 -10.77
C MET A 217 7.92 15.17 -12.09
N ASN A 218 8.58 15.86 -13.04
CA ASN A 218 8.03 16.03 -14.39
C ASN A 218 7.93 14.69 -15.13
N GLN A 219 8.98 13.87 -15.11
CA GLN A 219 8.96 12.52 -15.71
C GLN A 219 7.91 11.62 -15.05
N PHE A 220 7.69 11.78 -13.75
CA PHE A 220 6.63 11.08 -13.03
C PHE A 220 5.23 11.50 -13.52
N LEU A 221 4.99 12.79 -13.72
CA LEU A 221 3.73 13.30 -14.27
C LEU A 221 3.51 12.89 -15.72
N GLU A 222 4.55 12.95 -16.56
CA GLU A 222 4.53 12.47 -17.94
C GLU A 222 4.12 10.99 -17.98
N TRP A 223 4.72 10.16 -17.12
CA TRP A 223 4.31 8.76 -17.00
C TRP A 223 2.86 8.62 -16.52
N MET A 224 2.44 9.32 -15.46
CA MET A 224 1.08 9.20 -14.92
C MET A 224 -0.02 9.54 -15.94
N ASN A 225 0.27 10.48 -16.85
CA ASN A 225 -0.68 10.92 -17.88
C ASN A 225 -0.41 10.27 -19.25
N SER A 226 0.47 9.26 -19.33
CA SER A 226 0.74 8.52 -20.57
C SER A 226 -0.31 7.45 -20.83
N ASP A 227 -0.59 7.16 -22.11
CA ASP A 227 -1.50 6.09 -22.52
C ASP A 227 -1.09 4.73 -21.90
N ASP A 228 0.21 4.42 -21.93
CA ASP A 228 0.76 3.19 -21.33
C ASP A 228 0.39 3.03 -19.84
N ALA A 229 0.40 4.13 -19.07
CA ALA A 229 0.03 4.08 -17.66
C ALA A 229 -1.48 3.97 -17.45
N LEU A 230 -2.27 4.60 -18.32
CA LEU A 230 -3.73 4.57 -18.29
C LEU A 230 -4.30 3.22 -18.75
N GLU A 231 -3.57 2.45 -19.56
CA GLU A 231 -3.92 1.08 -19.94
C GLU A 231 -3.66 0.05 -18.82
N LEU A 232 -2.86 0.41 -17.80
CA LEU A 232 -2.66 -0.47 -16.66
C LEU A 232 -3.94 -0.65 -15.86
N HIS A 233 -4.13 -1.83 -15.28
CA HIS A 233 -5.19 -2.07 -14.32
C HIS A 233 -5.15 -1.01 -13.18
N PRO A 234 -6.28 -0.37 -12.79
CA PRO A 234 -6.29 0.78 -11.89
C PRO A 234 -5.55 0.58 -10.56
N VAL A 235 -5.71 -0.60 -9.94
CA VAL A 235 -4.99 -0.96 -8.70
C VAL A 235 -3.46 -1.00 -8.92
N ARG A 236 -3.01 -1.55 -10.05
CA ARG A 236 -1.59 -1.59 -10.40
C ARG A 236 -1.07 -0.19 -10.69
N TYR A 237 -1.82 0.61 -11.45
CA TYR A 237 -1.48 2.01 -11.73
C TYR A 237 -1.32 2.80 -10.42
N ALA A 238 -2.30 2.75 -9.52
CA ALA A 238 -2.27 3.44 -8.24
C ALA A 238 -1.09 3.00 -7.35
N ALA A 239 -0.81 1.69 -7.28
CA ALA A 239 0.32 1.16 -6.53
C ALA A 239 1.67 1.62 -7.10
N LEU A 240 1.83 1.66 -8.42
CA LEU A 240 3.05 2.16 -9.06
C LEU A 240 3.21 3.67 -8.88
N ALA A 241 2.13 4.44 -8.96
CA ALA A 241 2.16 5.88 -8.71
C ALA A 241 2.58 6.20 -7.27
N HIS A 242 2.01 5.46 -6.30
CA HIS A 242 2.45 5.50 -4.91
C HIS A 242 3.95 5.22 -4.79
N TYR A 243 4.41 4.09 -5.32
CA TYR A 243 5.80 3.67 -5.22
C TYR A 243 6.76 4.72 -5.80
N LYS A 244 6.49 5.20 -7.02
CA LYS A 244 7.32 6.20 -7.71
C LYS A 244 7.44 7.49 -6.91
N LEU A 245 6.34 8.01 -6.35
CA LEU A 245 6.38 9.22 -5.54
C LEU A 245 7.18 9.04 -4.24
N VAL A 246 6.98 7.90 -3.55
CA VAL A 246 7.78 7.57 -2.35
C VAL A 246 9.26 7.41 -2.68
N TYR A 247 9.60 6.83 -3.84
CA TYR A 247 10.98 6.64 -4.31
C TYR A 247 11.69 7.96 -4.59
N ILE A 248 11.04 8.89 -5.31
CA ILE A 248 11.56 10.23 -5.59
C ILE A 248 11.73 11.02 -4.27
N HIS A 249 10.80 10.84 -3.35
CA HIS A 249 10.80 11.47 -2.02
C HIS A 249 10.97 13.00 -2.11
N PRO A 250 10.06 13.72 -2.80
CA PRO A 250 10.28 15.12 -3.17
C PRO A 250 10.17 16.12 -2.00
N PHE A 251 9.61 15.73 -0.86
CA PHE A 251 9.33 16.61 0.27
C PHE A 251 10.22 16.31 1.48
N ILE A 252 10.34 17.24 2.43
CA ILE A 252 11.15 17.05 3.66
C ILE A 252 10.49 16.05 4.63
N ASP A 253 9.16 16.08 4.69
CA ASP A 253 8.28 15.14 5.40
C ASP A 253 6.97 15.03 4.60
N GLY A 254 6.04 14.15 4.99
CA GLY A 254 4.72 14.03 4.38
C GLY A 254 4.69 13.14 3.13
N ASN A 255 5.83 12.65 2.65
CA ASN A 255 5.93 11.82 1.44
C ASN A 255 5.02 10.58 1.49
N GLY A 256 5.08 9.79 2.57
CA GLY A 256 4.23 8.59 2.73
C GLY A 256 2.74 8.93 2.72
N ARG A 257 2.34 9.98 3.47
CA ARG A 257 0.95 10.44 3.57
C ARG A 257 0.43 10.95 2.23
N THR A 258 1.20 11.78 1.53
CA THR A 258 0.85 12.29 0.19
C THR A 258 0.76 11.16 -0.84
N SER A 259 1.68 10.20 -0.83
CA SER A 259 1.65 9.06 -1.76
C SER A 259 0.44 8.16 -1.55
N ARG A 260 0.04 7.90 -0.30
CA ARG A 260 -1.19 7.13 -0.01
C ARG A 260 -2.45 7.90 -0.41
N LEU A 261 -2.47 9.22 -0.26
CA LEU A 261 -3.56 10.06 -0.75
C LEU A 261 -3.64 10.10 -2.28
N LEU A 262 -2.51 10.22 -2.97
CA LEU A 262 -2.46 10.17 -4.44
C LEU A 262 -2.94 8.81 -4.96
N MET A 263 -2.46 7.71 -4.36
CA MET A 263 -2.93 6.36 -4.65
C MET A 263 -4.46 6.25 -4.53
N ASN A 264 -5.02 6.77 -3.44
CA ASN A 264 -6.46 6.70 -3.18
C ASN A 264 -7.26 7.61 -4.12
N LEU A 265 -6.74 8.78 -4.51
CA LEU A 265 -7.35 9.59 -5.58
C LEU A 265 -7.46 8.78 -6.89
N LEU A 266 -6.39 8.09 -7.29
CA LEU A 266 -6.38 7.30 -8.52
C LEU A 266 -7.35 6.12 -8.45
N LEU A 267 -7.39 5.40 -7.32
CA LEU A 267 -8.36 4.33 -7.08
C LEU A 267 -9.81 4.84 -7.15
N MET A 268 -10.08 5.98 -6.51
CA MET A 268 -11.43 6.57 -6.48
C MET A 268 -11.89 7.07 -7.84
N ARG A 269 -10.99 7.65 -8.65
CA ARG A 269 -11.30 8.03 -10.04
C ARG A 269 -11.67 6.81 -10.90
N ALA A 270 -11.14 5.63 -10.57
CA ALA A 270 -11.48 4.36 -11.22
C ALA A 270 -12.65 3.60 -10.54
N GLY A 271 -13.40 4.25 -9.64
CA GLY A 271 -14.57 3.66 -8.98
C GLY A 271 -14.26 2.70 -7.84
N HIS A 272 -12.99 2.52 -7.45
CA HIS A 272 -12.64 1.75 -6.26
C HIS A 272 -12.74 2.61 -4.98
N PRO A 273 -13.08 2.03 -3.82
CA PRO A 273 -12.95 2.74 -2.55
C PRO A 273 -11.48 3.03 -2.22
N PRO A 274 -11.19 4.04 -1.38
CA PRO A 274 -9.83 4.31 -0.88
C PRO A 274 -9.26 3.07 -0.19
N ALA A 275 -8.07 2.61 -0.60
CA ALA A 275 -7.41 1.50 0.09
C ALA A 275 -6.90 1.97 1.46
N ILE A 276 -7.15 1.15 2.49
CA ILE A 276 -6.65 1.36 3.84
C ILE A 276 -5.47 0.42 4.07
N VAL A 277 -4.27 0.99 4.26
CA VAL A 277 -3.08 0.23 4.68
C VAL A 277 -3.08 0.14 6.21
N PRO A 278 -3.30 -1.04 6.82
CA PRO A 278 -3.39 -1.13 8.27
C PRO A 278 -2.02 -0.88 8.94
N LYS A 279 -2.03 -0.16 10.06
CA LYS A 279 -0.80 0.14 10.85
C LYS A 279 -0.07 -1.13 11.31
N GLN A 280 -0.82 -2.21 11.52
CA GLN A 280 -0.31 -3.52 11.92
C GLN A 280 0.63 -4.10 10.86
N HIS A 281 0.37 -3.80 9.58
CA HIS A 281 1.18 -4.22 8.44
C HIS A 281 2.20 -3.16 8.03
N ARG A 282 2.54 -2.20 8.91
CA ARG A 282 3.61 -1.22 8.69
C ARG A 282 4.92 -1.90 8.25
N HIS A 283 5.28 -3.02 8.88
CA HIS A 283 6.48 -3.76 8.55
C HIS A 283 6.44 -4.35 7.12
N LEU A 284 5.35 -5.02 6.75
CA LEU A 284 5.14 -5.55 5.38
C LEU A 284 5.15 -4.43 4.34
N TYR A 285 4.50 -3.30 4.63
CA TYR A 285 4.49 -2.13 3.74
C TYR A 285 5.91 -1.64 3.42
N TYR A 286 6.76 -1.45 4.44
CA TYR A 286 8.15 -1.04 4.22
C TYR A 286 9.02 -2.13 3.60
N GLN A 287 8.76 -3.40 3.92
CA GLN A 287 9.45 -4.53 3.30
C GLN A 287 9.18 -4.58 1.79
N HIS A 288 7.92 -4.45 1.36
CA HIS A 288 7.57 -4.46 -0.06
C HIS A 288 8.10 -3.23 -0.81
N LEU A 289 8.16 -2.06 -0.17
CA LEU A 289 8.86 -0.89 -0.74
C LEU A 289 10.36 -1.16 -0.92
N THR A 290 10.98 -1.86 0.03
CA THR A 290 12.39 -2.25 -0.05
C THR A 290 12.63 -3.24 -1.19
N THR A 291 11.77 -4.24 -1.35
CA THR A 291 11.82 -5.18 -2.49
C THR A 291 11.61 -4.48 -3.82
N ALA A 292 10.71 -3.49 -3.87
CA ALA A 292 10.51 -2.65 -5.05
C ALA A 292 11.79 -1.88 -5.42
N ASN A 293 12.52 -1.33 -4.45
CA ASN A 293 13.81 -0.68 -4.67
C ASN A 293 14.90 -1.62 -5.19
N GLN A 294 14.76 -2.92 -4.95
CA GLN A 294 15.67 -3.97 -5.45
C GLN A 294 15.27 -4.47 -6.85
N GLY A 295 14.20 -3.93 -7.43
CA GLY A 295 13.79 -4.18 -8.81
C GLY A 295 12.49 -4.96 -8.98
N ASP A 296 11.89 -5.49 -7.90
CA ASP A 296 10.61 -6.21 -8.00
C ASP A 296 9.47 -5.47 -7.28
N VAL A 297 8.66 -4.75 -8.06
CA VAL A 297 7.50 -3.99 -7.58
C VAL A 297 6.26 -4.85 -7.35
N ARG A 298 6.22 -6.09 -7.84
CA ARG A 298 5.02 -6.95 -7.83
C ARG A 298 4.51 -7.25 -6.41
N PRO A 299 5.37 -7.53 -5.41
CA PRO A 299 4.90 -7.71 -4.03
C PRO A 299 4.16 -6.49 -3.48
N PHE A 300 4.64 -5.27 -3.81
CA PHE A 300 3.96 -4.04 -3.41
C PHE A 300 2.60 -3.88 -4.09
N VAL A 301 2.50 -4.20 -5.38
CA VAL A 301 1.22 -4.18 -6.12
C VAL A 301 0.22 -5.16 -5.51
N ARG A 302 0.65 -6.39 -5.19
CA ARG A 302 -0.20 -7.40 -4.52
C ARG A 302 -0.65 -6.94 -3.15
N PHE A 303 0.24 -6.34 -2.37
CA PHE A 303 -0.09 -5.80 -1.06
C PHE A 303 -1.18 -4.72 -1.13
N ILE A 304 -1.07 -3.78 -2.09
CA ILE A 304 -2.11 -2.76 -2.30
C ILE A 304 -3.40 -3.41 -2.80
N ALA A 305 -3.34 -4.38 -3.70
CA ALA A 305 -4.51 -5.13 -4.18
C ALA A 305 -5.26 -5.81 -3.03
N GLN A 306 -4.54 -6.46 -2.11
CA GLN A 306 -5.13 -7.05 -0.90
C GLN A 306 -5.76 -6.00 0.02
N CYS A 307 -5.12 -4.85 0.22
CA CYS A 307 -5.72 -3.73 0.98
C CYS A 307 -7.01 -3.20 0.32
N THR A 308 -7.02 -3.06 -1.01
CA THR A 308 -8.21 -2.65 -1.78
C THR A 308 -9.32 -3.69 -1.65
N GLU A 309 -9.01 -4.97 -1.81
CA GLU A 309 -9.96 -6.07 -1.69
C GLU A 309 -10.60 -6.13 -0.30
N ARG A 310 -9.81 -5.99 0.77
CA ARG A 310 -10.32 -5.94 2.16
C ARG A 310 -11.28 -4.79 2.37
N THR A 311 -10.94 -3.63 1.80
CA THR A 311 -11.79 -2.46 1.89
C THR A 311 -13.12 -2.70 1.16
N LEU A 312 -13.08 -3.27 -0.04
CA LEU A 312 -14.28 -3.69 -0.79
C LEU A 312 -15.12 -4.69 0.00
N ASN A 313 -14.49 -5.72 0.59
CA ASN A 313 -15.18 -6.71 1.42
C ASN A 313 -15.88 -6.04 2.61
N PHE A 314 -15.22 -5.09 3.28
CA PHE A 314 -15.83 -4.33 4.37
C PHE A 314 -17.09 -3.59 3.92
N TYR A 315 -17.03 -2.88 2.78
CA TYR A 315 -18.21 -2.19 2.25
C TYR A 315 -19.34 -3.16 1.90
N LEU A 316 -19.04 -4.20 1.13
CA LEU A 316 -20.02 -5.21 0.70
C LEU A 316 -20.67 -5.91 1.89
N TRP A 317 -19.88 -6.28 2.90
CA TRP A 317 -20.38 -6.87 4.14
C TRP A 317 -21.30 -5.89 4.88
N ALA A 318 -20.87 -4.63 5.06
CA ALA A 318 -21.65 -3.62 5.77
C ALA A 318 -22.98 -3.28 5.07
N THR A 319 -23.06 -3.47 3.76
CA THR A 319 -24.27 -3.21 2.96
C THR A 319 -25.13 -4.45 2.70
N SER A 320 -24.63 -5.65 3.00
CA SER A 320 -25.42 -6.88 2.88
C SER A 320 -26.58 -6.86 3.88
N GLU A 321 -27.81 -7.04 3.39
CA GLU A 321 -28.99 -7.09 4.24
C GLU A 321 -28.89 -8.33 5.16
N TYR A 322 -28.73 -8.10 6.47
CA TYR A 322 -28.67 -9.12 7.53
C TYR A 322 -27.63 -10.24 7.34
N SER A 323 -26.36 -9.97 7.67
CA SER A 323 -25.49 -11.04 8.18
C SER A 323 -26.00 -11.46 9.57
N PRO A 324 -26.48 -12.70 9.79
CA PRO A 324 -27.04 -13.15 11.07
C PRO A 324 -25.98 -13.28 12.18
N SER A 325 -24.71 -13.14 11.84
CA SER A 325 -23.63 -12.90 12.79
C SER A 325 -23.20 -11.45 12.67
N VAL A 326 -23.42 -10.69 13.75
CA VAL A 326 -22.70 -9.45 14.02
C VAL A 326 -21.35 -9.88 14.60
N PRO A 327 -20.22 -9.78 13.87
CA PRO A 327 -18.92 -9.73 14.54
C PRO A 327 -18.97 -8.46 15.38
N ALA A 328 -18.72 -8.61 16.68
CA ALA A 328 -18.83 -7.51 17.64
C ALA A 328 -18.15 -6.25 17.07
N ILE A 329 -18.84 -5.12 17.18
CA ILE A 329 -18.32 -3.77 16.88
C ILE A 329 -17.05 -3.61 17.73
N GLY A 330 -15.90 -3.89 17.13
CA GLY A 330 -14.65 -4.11 17.86
C GLY A 330 -13.73 -5.19 17.30
N ASP A 331 -14.15 -6.02 16.33
CA ASP A 331 -13.25 -7.01 15.71
C ASP A 331 -12.13 -6.33 14.91
N PRO A 332 -10.86 -6.37 15.39
CA PRO A 332 -9.72 -5.80 14.67
C PRO A 332 -9.51 -6.49 13.31
N ASN A 333 -10.00 -7.73 13.16
CA ASN A 333 -9.71 -8.61 12.04
C ASN A 333 -10.52 -8.31 10.76
N ILE A 334 -11.43 -7.35 10.75
CA ILE A 334 -12.11 -6.96 9.50
C ILE A 334 -11.12 -6.30 8.53
N LEU A 335 -10.16 -5.53 9.04
CA LEU A 335 -9.07 -4.96 8.24
C LEU A 335 -7.77 -5.77 8.35
N THR A 336 -7.59 -6.57 9.42
CA THR A 336 -6.37 -7.35 9.69
C THR A 336 -6.49 -8.86 9.49
N GLY A 337 -7.64 -9.39 9.07
CA GLY A 337 -7.91 -10.83 8.94
C GLY A 337 -7.05 -11.56 7.91
N ASP A 338 -7.29 -12.85 7.72
CA ASP A 338 -6.44 -13.79 6.98
C ASP A 338 -6.06 -13.29 5.56
N GLY A 339 -4.80 -13.50 5.17
CA GLY A 339 -4.25 -13.09 3.86
C GLY A 339 -3.02 -12.16 3.91
N PHE A 340 -2.61 -11.69 5.10
CA PHE A 340 -1.25 -11.19 5.36
C PHE A 340 -0.47 -12.13 6.29
N GLU A 341 -1.01 -13.31 6.57
CA GLU A 341 -0.30 -14.34 7.30
C GLU A 341 0.89 -14.80 6.44
N ASP A 342 2.08 -14.30 6.76
CA ASP A 342 3.18 -15.24 6.88
C ASP A 342 2.74 -16.20 7.99
N GLU A 343 2.14 -17.33 7.61
CA GLU A 343 2.10 -18.49 8.48
C GLU A 343 3.56 -18.72 8.93
N HIS A 344 3.82 -18.37 10.20
CA HIS A 344 5.04 -18.61 10.97
C HIS A 344 6.14 -17.54 10.90
N LEU A 345 6.13 -16.64 11.90
CA LEU A 345 7.35 -16.28 12.63
C LEU A 345 8.00 -17.52 13.25
#